data_AF-A0A5J4ZWJ2-F1
#
_entry.id   AF-A0A5J4ZWJ2-F1
#
_cell.length_a   1.000
_cell.length_b   1.000
_cell.length_c   1.000
_cell.angle_alpha   90.00
_cell.angle_beta   90.00
_cell.angle_gamma   90.00
#
_symmetry.space_group_name_H-M   'P 1'
#
loop_
_entity.id
_entity.type
_entity.pdbx_description
1 polymer ?
#
loop_
_entity_poly.entity_id
_entity_poly.type
_entity_poly.pdbx_seq_one_letter_code
_entity_poly.pdbx_strand_id
1 'polypeptide(L)'
;MGGMKARSWAIIVLLVLTVVGKWEVKMASAALSAAQCMEEKRIGINASKSVVYGKLPTPECCERIRVTHIDCVCPVITPKLAALIDLNRAIRLIEGYHHPMKDEPV
;
A
#
# COMPACT_ATOMS: atom_id res chain seq x y z
N MET A 1 -16.33 -42.21 -7.78
CA MET A 1 -16.20 -41.55 -6.45
C MET A 1 -15.38 -40.25 -6.62
N GLY A 2 -15.95 -39.21 -7.24
CA GLY A 2 -15.19 -37.99 -7.63
C GLY A 2 -15.87 -36.64 -7.33
N GLY A 3 -17.12 -36.65 -6.87
CA GLY A 3 -17.91 -35.42 -6.70
C GLY A 3 -17.62 -34.62 -5.43
N MET A 4 -17.11 -35.24 -4.36
CA MET A 4 -16.95 -34.56 -3.07
C MET A 4 -15.75 -33.60 -3.04
N LYS A 5 -14.66 -33.94 -3.76
CA LYS A 5 -13.42 -33.16 -3.76
C LYS A 5 -13.55 -31.88 -4.58
N ALA A 6 -14.22 -31.97 -5.74
CA ALA A 6 -14.56 -30.81 -6.56
C ALA A 6 -15.55 -29.87 -5.85
N ARG A 7 -16.56 -30.43 -5.15
CA ARG A 7 -17.48 -29.63 -4.31
C ARG A 7 -16.76 -28.93 -3.17
N SER A 8 -15.83 -29.61 -2.51
CA SER A 8 -15.03 -29.02 -1.43
C SER A 8 -14.13 -27.89 -1.94
N TRP A 9 -13.48 -28.07 -3.10
CA TRP A 9 -12.69 -27.00 -3.72
C TRP A 9 -13.53 -25.82 -4.17
N ALA A 10 -14.72 -26.06 -4.75
CA ALA A 10 -15.63 -24.99 -5.12
C ALA A 10 -16.08 -24.17 -3.90
N ILE A 11 -16.32 -24.82 -2.75
CA ILE A 11 -16.66 -24.14 -1.49
C ILE A 11 -15.48 -23.31 -0.97
N ILE A 12 -14.25 -23.84 -1.02
CA ILE A 12 -13.05 -23.11 -0.60
C ILE A 12 -12.81 -21.87 -1.48
N VAL A 13 -12.94 -22.02 -2.81
CA VAL A 13 -12.81 -20.89 -3.75
C VAL A 13 -13.92 -19.86 -3.53
N LEU A 14 -15.16 -20.29 -3.32
CA LEU A 14 -16.26 -19.39 -2.96
C LEU A 14 -15.98 -18.64 -1.65
N LEU A 15 -15.50 -19.33 -0.61
CA LEU A 15 -15.14 -18.71 0.67
C LEU A 15 -14.05 -17.66 0.48
N VAL A 16 -12.98 -17.98 -0.25
CA VAL A 16 -11.89 -17.03 -0.54
C VAL A 16 -12.41 -15.81 -1.33
N LEU A 17 -13.25 -16.02 -2.34
CA LEU A 17 -13.87 -14.92 -3.10
C LEU A 17 -14.76 -14.03 -2.23
N THR A 18 -15.48 -14.59 -1.26
CA THR A 18 -16.30 -13.78 -0.33
C THR A 18 -15.46 -13.01 0.69
N VAL A 19 -14.33 -13.55 1.14
CA VAL A 19 -13.42 -12.88 2.08
C VAL A 19 -12.62 -11.78 1.38
N VAL A 20 -12.15 -12.02 0.15
CA VAL A 20 -11.40 -11.04 -0.65
C VAL A 20 -12.33 -9.99 -1.28
N GLY A 21 -13.56 -10.38 -1.66
CA GLY A 21 -14.55 -9.48 -2.29
C GLY A 21 -15.27 -8.54 -1.33
N LYS A 22 -15.08 -8.69 -0.01
CA LYS A 22 -15.64 -7.82 1.03
C LYS A 22 -14.54 -7.11 1.81
N TRP A 23 -13.69 -6.37 1.11
CA TRP A 23 -12.90 -5.30 1.71
C TRP A 23 -13.58 -3.95 1.50
N GLU A 24 -14.85 -3.84 1.93
CA GLU A 24 -15.41 -2.53 2.24
C GLU A 24 -15.05 -2.25 3.70
N VAL A 25 -13.77 -1.93 3.91
CA VAL A 25 -13.27 -1.45 5.21
C VAL A 25 -13.86 -0.06 5.38
N LYS A 26 -15.10 0.01 5.85
CA LYS A 26 -15.69 1.28 6.29
C LYS A 26 -15.06 1.60 7.65
N MET A 27 -13.78 1.96 7.61
CA MET A 27 -13.07 2.53 8.75
C MET A 27 -13.80 3.81 9.10
N ALA A 28 -14.41 3.83 10.29
CA ALA A 28 -14.97 5.05 10.87
C ALA A 28 -13.80 5.92 11.38
N SER A 29 -12.97 6.39 10.47
CA SER A 29 -12.09 7.54 10.68
C SER A 29 -12.93 8.79 10.46
N ALA A 30 -12.73 9.85 11.26
CA ALA A 30 -13.37 11.14 11.05
C ALA A 30 -13.32 11.46 9.55
N ALA A 31 -14.47 11.57 8.88
CA ALA A 31 -14.55 11.45 7.43
C ALA A 31 -13.60 12.43 6.74
N LEU A 32 -12.42 11.96 6.34
CA LEU A 32 -11.46 12.73 5.56
C LEU A 32 -12.14 13.03 4.24
N SER A 33 -12.15 14.30 3.85
CA SER A 33 -12.78 14.67 2.58
C SER A 33 -11.99 14.06 1.42
N ALA A 34 -12.68 13.75 0.33
CA ALA A 34 -12.03 13.25 -0.88
C ALA A 34 -10.91 14.20 -1.38
N ALA A 35 -11.07 15.51 -1.15
CA ALA A 35 -10.07 16.52 -1.48
C ALA A 35 -8.80 16.41 -0.61
N GLN A 36 -8.94 16.14 0.69
CA GLN A 36 -7.80 15.89 1.57
C GLN A 36 -7.02 14.65 1.12
N CYS A 37 -7.72 13.55 0.84
CA CYS A 37 -7.06 12.33 0.36
C CYS A 37 -6.39 12.50 -1.01
N MET A 38 -6.98 13.28 -1.93
CA MET A 38 -6.33 13.60 -3.21
C MET A 38 -5.02 14.36 -3.00
N GLU A 39 -5.02 15.31 -2.08
CA GLU A 39 -3.82 16.11 -1.80
C GLU A 39 -2.75 15.30 -1.08
N GLU A 40 -3.13 14.49 -0.08
CA GLU A 40 -2.19 13.57 0.59
C GLU A 40 -1.56 12.59 -0.39
N LYS A 41 -2.36 12.03 -1.31
CA LYS A 41 -1.86 11.17 -2.38
C LYS A 41 -0.88 11.91 -3.28
N ARG A 42 -1.22 13.12 -3.72
CA ARG A 42 -0.38 13.91 -4.63
C ARG A 42 0.97 14.23 -4.00
N ILE A 43 0.95 14.72 -2.75
CA ILE A 43 2.16 15.07 -2.02
C ILE A 43 2.97 13.81 -1.70
N GLY A 44 2.33 12.75 -1.22
CA GLY A 44 2.98 11.49 -0.89
C GLY A 44 3.68 10.85 -2.09
N ILE A 45 3.03 10.77 -3.25
CA ILE A 45 3.62 10.22 -4.47
C ILE A 45 4.78 11.09 -4.96
N ASN A 46 4.63 12.43 -4.92
CA ASN A 46 5.67 13.33 -5.39
C ASN A 46 6.93 13.25 -4.51
N ALA A 47 6.77 13.21 -3.19
CA ALA A 47 7.88 13.05 -2.25
C ALA A 47 8.51 11.65 -2.35
N SER A 48 7.71 10.61 -2.62
CA SER A 48 8.16 9.22 -2.69
C SER A 48 8.65 8.77 -4.07
N LYS A 49 8.83 9.70 -5.01
CA LYS A 49 9.19 9.38 -6.40
C LYS A 49 10.50 8.60 -6.50
N SER A 50 11.47 8.87 -5.62
CA SER A 50 12.73 8.13 -5.54
C SER A 50 12.49 6.64 -5.23
N VAL A 51 11.62 6.34 -4.27
CA VAL A 51 11.25 4.96 -3.87
C VAL A 51 10.56 4.22 -5.00
N VAL A 52 9.69 4.90 -5.75
CA VAL A 52 9.03 4.33 -6.93
C VAL A 52 10.06 3.89 -7.98
N TYR A 53 11.16 4.63 -8.13
CA TYR A 53 12.29 4.25 -9.00
C TYR A 53 13.33 3.34 -8.30
N GLY A 54 13.03 2.83 -7.11
CA GLY A 54 13.89 1.92 -6.34
C GLY A 54 15.10 2.58 -5.67
N LYS A 55 15.12 3.91 -5.57
CA LYS A 55 16.13 4.66 -4.81
C LYS A 55 15.69 4.81 -3.35
N LEU A 56 16.63 5.16 -2.49
CA LEU A 56 16.33 5.45 -1.08
C LEU A 56 15.29 6.58 -0.95
N PRO A 57 14.40 6.52 0.06
CA PRO A 57 13.46 7.60 0.31
C PRO A 57 14.20 8.87 0.72
N THR A 58 13.66 10.03 0.37
CA THR A 58 14.14 11.31 0.88
C THR A 58 13.60 11.57 2.30
N PRO A 59 14.19 12.50 3.06
CA PRO A 59 13.64 12.90 4.36
C PRO A 59 12.15 13.33 4.25
N GLU A 60 11.82 14.06 3.18
CA GLU A 60 10.46 14.49 2.86
C GLU A 60 9.51 13.30 2.62
N CYS A 61 9.96 12.29 1.88
CA CYS A 61 9.20 11.04 1.68
C CYS A 61 8.85 10.39 3.02
N CYS A 62 9.81 10.31 3.93
CA CYS A 62 9.64 9.67 5.23
C CYS A 62 8.69 10.45 6.14
N GLU A 63 8.80 11.78 6.16
CA GLU A 63 7.87 12.63 6.89
C GLU A 63 6.44 12.43 6.38
N ARG A 64 6.26 12.39 5.05
CA ARG A 64 4.95 12.17 4.43
C ARG A 64 4.36 10.81 4.73
N ILE A 65 5.14 9.73 4.66
CA ILE A 65 4.67 8.39 5.04
C ILE A 65 4.15 8.35 6.49
N ARG A 66 4.73 9.14 7.40
CA ARG A 66 4.32 9.20 8.81
C ARG A 66 3.03 9.98 9.04
N VAL A 67 2.79 11.04 8.27
CA VAL A 67 1.63 11.94 8.47
C VAL A 67 0.47 11.66 7.51
N THR A 68 0.68 10.87 6.47
CA THR A 68 -0.35 10.49 5.51
C THR A 68 -1.30 9.46 6.10
N HIS A 69 -2.60 9.67 5.90
CA HIS A 69 -3.61 8.74 6.36
C HIS A 69 -3.66 7.51 5.46
N ILE A 70 -3.56 6.34 6.10
CA ILE A 70 -3.55 5.04 5.43
C ILE A 70 -4.82 4.86 4.57
N ASP A 71 -5.98 5.32 5.06
CA ASP A 71 -7.26 5.26 4.35
C ASP A 71 -7.23 6.00 3.00
N CYS A 72 -6.42 7.05 2.86
CA CYS A 72 -6.29 7.81 1.61
C CYS A 72 -5.38 7.11 0.58
N VAL A 73 -4.43 6.28 1.03
CA VAL A 73 -3.39 5.68 0.17
C VAL A 73 -3.65 4.22 -0.17
N CYS A 74 -4.25 3.45 0.76
CA CYS A 74 -4.59 2.05 0.52
C CYS A 74 -5.36 1.80 -0.79
N PRO A 75 -6.34 2.63 -1.20
CA PRO A 75 -7.04 2.45 -2.48
C PRO A 75 -6.15 2.63 -3.71
N VAL A 76 -5.02 3.32 -3.57
CA VAL A 76 -4.05 3.57 -4.65
C VAL A 76 -3.10 2.38 -4.83
N ILE A 77 -2.81 1.66 -3.74
CA ILE A 77 -1.97 0.46 -3.72
C ILE A 77 -2.76 -0.70 -4.36
N THR A 78 -2.88 -0.65 -5.67
CA THR A 78 -3.58 -1.69 -6.44
C THR A 78 -2.59 -2.79 -6.87
N PRO A 79 -3.07 -4.02 -7.14
CA PRO A 79 -2.23 -5.07 -7.72
C PRO A 79 -1.56 -4.64 -9.04
N LYS A 80 -2.21 -3.76 -9.83
CA LYS A 80 -1.62 -3.17 -11.03
C LYS A 80 -0.41 -2.29 -10.71
N LEU A 81 -0.49 -1.49 -9.64
CA LEU A 81 0.64 -0.69 -9.18
C LEU A 81 1.76 -1.57 -8.61
N ALA A 82 1.40 -2.61 -7.86
CA ALA A 82 2.32 -3.61 -7.34
C ALA A 82 3.07 -4.40 -8.43
N ALA A 83 2.49 -4.50 -9.63
CA ALA A 83 3.16 -5.10 -10.78
C ALA A 83 4.17 -4.15 -11.47
N LEU A 84 4.03 -2.83 -11.27
CA LEU A 84 4.92 -1.81 -11.83
C LEU A 84 6.08 -1.46 -10.90
N ILE A 85 5.91 -1.67 -9.58
CA ILE A 85 6.88 -1.32 -8.55
C ILE A 85 7.30 -2.61 -7.82
N ASP A 86 8.60 -2.79 -7.59
CA ASP A 86 9.09 -3.86 -6.74
C ASP A 86 8.73 -3.56 -5.27
N LEU A 87 7.61 -4.14 -4.82
CA LEU A 87 7.13 -3.99 -3.44
C LEU A 87 8.13 -4.48 -2.41
N ASN A 88 8.85 -5.58 -2.69
CA ASN A 88 9.82 -6.13 -1.75
C ASN A 88 11.00 -5.17 -1.56
N ARG A 89 11.45 -4.54 -2.66
CA ARG A 89 12.47 -3.50 -2.61
C ARG A 89 11.95 -2.26 -1.89
N ALA A 90 10.74 -1.80 -2.18
CA ALA A 90 10.14 -0.64 -1.51
C ALA A 90 10.03 -0.85 0.01
N ILE A 91 9.57 -2.02 0.45
CA ILE A 91 9.49 -2.39 1.87
C ILE A 91 10.87 -2.31 2.52
N ARG A 92 11.89 -2.93 1.93
CA ARG A 92 13.27 -2.88 2.46
C ARG A 92 13.82 -1.46 2.55
N LEU A 93 13.52 -0.60 1.58
CA LEU A 93 13.97 0.78 1.55
C LEU A 93 13.30 1.64 2.65
N ILE A 94 12.04 1.35 2.96
CA ILE A 94 11.29 2.02 4.04
C ILE A 94 11.73 1.47 5.41
N GLU A 95 11.88 0.16 5.55
CA GLU A 95 12.38 -0.50 6.78
C GLU A 95 13.80 -0.07 7.13
N GLY A 96 14.69 0.02 6.12
CA GLY A 96 16.08 0.46 6.31
C GLY A 96 16.20 1.89 6.84
N TYR A 97 15.18 2.72 6.65
CA TYR A 97 15.13 4.11 7.12
C TYR A 97 14.58 4.28 8.55
N HIS A 98 14.03 3.22 9.15
CA HIS A 98 13.71 3.22 10.57
C HIS A 98 14.99 3.30 11.42
N HIS A 99 16.14 2.94 10.84
CA HIS A 99 17.45 3.38 11.31
C HIS A 99 17.79 4.74 10.67
N PRO A 100 18.19 5.75 11.46
CA PRO A 100 18.35 7.12 10.98
C PRO A 100 19.31 7.16 9.79
N MET A 101 18.82 7.69 8.67
CA MET A 101 19.59 7.97 7.48
C MET A 101 20.73 8.92 7.85
N LYS A 102 21.95 8.38 7.92
CA LYS A 102 23.19 9.09 8.25
C LYS A 102 23.99 9.46 7.00
N ASP A 103 23.41 9.29 5.82
CA ASP A 103 24.11 9.44 4.55
C ASP A 103 23.38 10.45 3.65
N GLU A 104 23.47 11.73 4.01
CA GLU A 104 23.36 12.83 3.07
C GLU A 104 24.79 13.36 2.82
N PRO A 105 25.39 13.13 1.64
CA PRO A 105 26.61 13.81 1.25
C PRO A 105 26.25 15.22 0.76
N VAL A 106 26.56 16.23 1.58
CA VAL A 106 26.80 17.62 1.14
C VAL A 106 28.21 17.73 0.60
#